data_AF-A0A3P6SC01-F1
#
_entry.id   AF-A0A3P6SC01-F1
#
_cell.length_a   1.000
_cell.length_b   1.000
_cell.length_c   1.000
_cell.angle_alpha   90.00
_cell.angle_beta   90.00
_cell.angle_gamma   90.00
#
_symmetry.space_group_name_H-M   'P 1'
#
loop_
_entity.id
_entity.type
_entity.pdbx_description
1 polymer ?
#
loop_
_entity_poly.entity_id
_entity_poly.type
_entity_poly.pdbx_seq_one_letter_code
_entity_poly.pdbx_strand_id
1 'polypeptide(L)'
;QDTGLIGVYFVTEENASESLVDAIVDEWRWLANEVDAETVDRGKQTLLTNLLLMLDGSTPICEDIGRQLLCYGRRIPVPELELRIKVNKSCQRKSTDLCN
;
A
#
# COMPACT_ATOMS: atom_id res chain seq x y z
N GLN A 1 9.94 7.50 -14.68
CA GLN A 1 9.31 6.17 -14.76
C GLN A 1 7.90 6.41 -14.27
N ASP A 2 6.92 6.32 -15.17
CA ASP A 2 5.65 7.06 -15.01
C ASP A 2 4.43 6.14 -14.89
N THR A 3 4.65 4.82 -14.80
CA THR A 3 3.58 3.82 -14.68
C THR A 3 4.01 2.64 -13.81
N GLY A 4 3.02 1.93 -13.26
CA GLY A 4 3.17 0.74 -12.41
C GLY A 4 1.88 -0.08 -12.37
N LEU A 5 1.98 -1.31 -11.87
CA LEU A 5 0.84 -2.22 -11.72
C LEU A 5 0.49 -2.38 -10.24
N ILE A 6 -0.81 -2.44 -9.95
CA ILE A 6 -1.36 -2.75 -8.63
C ILE A 6 -2.50 -3.76 -8.81
N GLY A 7 -2.55 -4.79 -7.97
CA GLY A 7 -3.54 -5.85 -8.09
C GLY A 7 -3.37 -6.93 -7.01
N VAL A 8 -4.24 -7.93 -7.06
CA VAL A 8 -4.18 -9.12 -6.22
C VAL A 8 -3.93 -10.33 -7.13
N TYR A 9 -3.05 -11.23 -6.69
CA TYR A 9 -2.89 -12.54 -7.30
C TYR A 9 -3.48 -13.60 -6.37
N PHE A 10 -4.33 -14.47 -6.89
CA PHE A 10 -4.97 -15.54 -6.14
C PHE A 10 -5.07 -16.82 -6.96
N VAL A 11 -5.15 -17.95 -6.25
CA VAL A 11 -5.38 -19.28 -6.81
C VAL A 11 -6.54 -19.88 -6.04
N THR A 12 -7.55 -20.38 -6.76
CA THR A 12 -8.78 -20.91 -6.16
C THR A 12 -9.35 -22.04 -7.02
N GLU A 13 -10.26 -22.82 -6.45
CA GLU A 13 -11.03 -23.82 -7.19
C GLU A 13 -12.00 -23.14 -8.17
N GLU A 14 -12.31 -23.80 -9.29
CA GLU A 14 -13.15 -23.24 -10.36
C GLU A 14 -14.48 -22.70 -9.84
N ASN A 15 -15.16 -23.47 -8.99
CA ASN A 15 -16.46 -23.12 -8.41
C ASN A 15 -16.44 -21.90 -7.47
N ALA A 16 -15.26 -21.50 -6.98
CA ALA A 16 -15.09 -20.38 -6.07
C ALA A 16 -14.51 -19.13 -6.75
N SER A 17 -14.17 -19.23 -8.04
CA SER A 17 -13.50 -18.15 -8.78
C SER A 17 -14.34 -16.89 -8.90
N GLU A 18 -15.61 -17.01 -9.28
CA GLU A 18 -16.54 -15.88 -9.42
C GLU A 18 -16.76 -15.18 -8.08
N SER A 19 -17.15 -15.93 -7.05
CA SER A 19 -17.36 -15.40 -5.70
C SER A 19 -16.13 -14.71 -5.12
N LEU A 20 -14.92 -15.19 -5.44
CA LEU A 20 -13.68 -14.55 -4.98
C LEU A 20 -13.40 -13.23 -5.71
N VAL A 21 -13.67 -13.16 -7.01
CA VAL A 21 -13.54 -11.91 -7.77
C VAL A 21 -14.52 -10.86 -7.24
N ASP A 22 -15.77 -11.24 -6.99
CA ASP A 22 -16.77 -10.33 -6.44
C ASP A 22 -16.35 -9.79 -5.07
N ALA A 23 -15.87 -10.66 -4.18
CA ALA A 23 -15.37 -10.25 -2.88
C ALA A 23 -14.19 -9.27 -2.98
N ILE A 24 -13.24 -9.49 -3.91
CA ILE A 24 -12.11 -8.59 -4.11
C ILE A 24 -12.57 -7.22 -4.61
N VAL A 25 -13.50 -7.18 -5.56
CA VAL A 25 -14.04 -5.94 -6.11
C VAL A 25 -14.78 -5.15 -5.03
N ASP A 26 -15.55 -5.83 -4.19
CA ASP A 26 -16.28 -5.18 -3.09
C ASP A 26 -15.32 -4.61 -2.02
N GLU A 27 -14.26 -5.34 -1.66
CA GLU A 27 -13.22 -4.81 -0.77
C GLU A 27 -12.52 -3.59 -1.36
N TRP A 28 -12.28 -3.56 -2.67
CA TRP A 28 -11.70 -2.39 -3.33
C TRP A 28 -12.63 -1.18 -3.33
N ARG A 29 -13.93 -1.42 -3.52
CA ARG A 29 -14.96 -0.37 -3.40
C ARG A 29 -15.03 0.16 -1.98
N TRP A 30 -14.97 -0.71 -0.98
CA TRP A 30 -14.95 -0.33 0.43
C TRP A 30 -13.68 0.49 0.75
N LEU A 31 -12.50 0.03 0.34
CA LEU A 31 -11.23 0.76 0.53
C LEU A 31 -11.25 2.16 -0.10
N ALA A 32 -11.94 2.33 -1.22
CA ALA A 32 -12.02 3.61 -1.92
C ALA A 32 -13.01 4.60 -1.30
N ASN A 33 -14.06 4.13 -0.63
CA ASN A 33 -15.20 4.96 -0.23
C ASN A 33 -15.46 5.01 1.27
N GLU A 34 -15.20 3.91 1.99
CA GLU A 34 -15.76 3.65 3.33
C GLU A 34 -14.70 3.20 4.35
N VAL A 35 -13.41 3.19 4.00
CA VAL A 35 -12.35 2.70 4.88
C VAL A 35 -12.26 3.47 6.21
N ASP A 36 -12.22 2.73 7.32
CA ASP A 36 -12.11 3.28 8.66
C ASP A 36 -10.70 3.81 8.97
N ALA A 37 -10.64 4.87 9.78
CA ALA A 37 -9.37 5.43 10.24
C ALA A 37 -8.53 4.40 11.03
N GLU A 38 -9.17 3.55 11.84
CA GLU A 38 -8.49 2.49 12.59
C GLU A 38 -7.84 1.45 11.65
N THR A 39 -8.55 1.04 10.60
CA THR A 39 -8.00 0.12 9.58
C THR A 39 -6.82 0.75 8.86
N VAL A 40 -6.89 2.04 8.52
CA VAL A 40 -5.78 2.78 7.91
C VAL A 40 -4.56 2.81 8.83
N ASP A 41 -4.75 3.13 10.11
CA ASP A 41 -3.65 3.22 11.07
C ASP A 41 -3.03 1.84 11.35
N ARG A 42 -3.85 0.78 11.40
CA ARG A 42 -3.35 -0.60 11.43
C ARG A 42 -2.54 -0.94 10.19
N GLY A 43 -3.04 -0.59 9.00
CA GLY A 43 -2.34 -0.82 7.73
C GLY A 43 -0.98 -0.13 7.67
N LYS A 44 -0.88 1.11 8.17
CA LYS A 44 0.40 1.82 8.31
C LYS A 44 1.38 1.10 9.23
N GLN A 45 0.91 0.60 10.36
CA GLN A 45 1.77 -0.11 11.31
C GLN A 45 2.26 -1.43 10.73
N THR A 46 1.41 -2.15 9.99
CA THR A 46 1.81 -3.36 9.25
C THR A 46 2.85 -3.03 8.18
N LEU A 47 2.65 -1.96 7.41
CA LEU A 47 3.60 -1.52 6.38
C LEU A 47 4.97 -1.16 6.99
N LEU A 48 4.99 -0.39 8.07
CA LEU A 48 6.24 0.00 8.74
C LEU A 48 6.98 -1.22 9.28
N THR A 49 6.27 -2.13 9.93
CA THR A 49 6.84 -3.39 10.44
C THR A 49 7.47 -4.21 9.32
N ASN A 50 6.73 -4.44 8.23
CA ASN A 50 7.22 -5.22 7.09
C ASN A 50 8.45 -4.60 6.44
N LEU A 51 8.47 -3.28 6.31
CA LEU A 51 9.61 -2.56 5.76
C LEU A 51 10.87 -2.70 6.62
N LEU A 52 10.75 -2.57 7.94
CA LEU A 52 11.90 -2.69 8.83
C LEU A 52 12.44 -4.12 8.88
N LEU A 53 11.56 -5.13 8.84
CA LEU A 53 11.95 -6.53 8.76
C LEU A 53 12.70 -6.86 7.47
N MET A 54 12.36 -6.21 6.35
CA MET A 54 13.10 -6.36 5.09
C MET A 54 14.52 -5.79 5.14
N LEU A 55 14.87 -4.98 6.14
CA LEU A 55 16.20 -4.37 6.28
C LEU A 55 17.10 -5.12 7.29
N ASP A 56 16.75 -6.34 7.67
CA ASP A 56 17.55 -7.14 8.60
C ASP A 56 18.73 -7.84 7.89
N GLY A 57 19.95 -7.40 8.20
CA GLY A 57 21.19 -7.93 7.63
C GLY A 57 21.86 -7.03 6.58
N SER A 58 23.15 -7.24 6.35
CA SER A 58 23.96 -6.38 5.48
C SER A 58 23.58 -6.47 4.00
N THR A 59 23.20 -7.65 3.51
CA THR A 59 22.80 -7.86 2.11
C THR A 59 21.55 -7.09 1.71
N PRO A 60 20.39 -7.23 2.39
CA PRO A 60 19.20 -6.47 2.01
C PRO A 60 19.37 -4.96 2.20
N ILE A 61 20.17 -4.53 3.17
CA ILE A 61 20.53 -3.11 3.34
C ILE A 61 21.30 -2.60 2.11
N CYS A 62 22.32 -3.34 1.64
CA CYS A 62 23.08 -2.96 0.45
C CYS A 62 22.20 -2.90 -0.81
N GLU A 63 21.31 -3.87 -0.98
CA GLU A 63 20.35 -3.88 -2.09
C GLU A 63 19.42 -2.66 -2.06
N ASP A 64 18.84 -2.35 -0.89
CA ASP A 64 17.97 -1.18 -0.72
C ASP A 64 18.69 0.13 -1.02
N ILE A 65 19.95 0.29 -0.58
CA ILE A 65 20.77 1.46 -0.91
C ILE A 65 20.94 1.60 -2.42
N GLY A 66 21.36 0.52 -3.10
CA GLY A 66 21.56 0.52 -4.55
C GLY A 66 20.26 0.84 -5.31
N ARG A 67 19.15 0.20 -4.93
CA ARG A 67 17.84 0.42 -5.53
C ARG A 67 17.36 1.86 -5.36
N GLN A 68 17.44 2.40 -4.14
CA GLN A 68 16.99 3.79 -3.88
C GLN A 68 17.84 4.82 -4.62
N LEU A 69 19.16 4.59 -4.76
CA LEU A 69 20.03 5.44 -5.56
C LEU A 69 19.62 5.46 -7.03
N LEU A 70 19.24 4.31 -7.60
CA LEU A 70 18.79 4.22 -8.99
C LEU A 70 17.38 4.81 -9.20
N CYS A 71 16.45 4.55 -8.29
CA CYS A 71 15.05 4.97 -8.43
C CYS A 71 14.82 6.43 -8.02
N TYR A 72 15.46 6.90 -6.95
CA TYR A 72 15.20 8.21 -6.34
C TYR A 72 16.41 9.15 -6.37
N GLY A 73 17.60 8.67 -6.76
CA GLY A 73 18.83 9.46 -6.73
C GLY A 73 19.42 9.68 -5.33
N ARG A 74 18.79 9.14 -4.27
CA ARG A 74 19.26 9.27 -2.89
C ARG A 74 18.75 8.13 -2.01
N ARG A 75 19.42 7.92 -0.88
CA ARG A 75 18.90 7.07 0.21
C ARG A 75 17.89 7.85 1.05
N ILE A 76 16.73 7.28 1.28
CA ILE A 76 15.69 7.82 2.16
C ILE A 76 15.94 7.23 3.56
N PRO A 77 16.23 8.06 4.58
CA PRO A 77 16.46 7.56 5.93
C PRO A 77 15.14 7.09 6.57
N VAL A 78 15.23 6.06 7.42
CA VAL A 78 14.06 5.44 8.09
C VAL A 78 13.15 6.46 8.80
N PRO A 79 13.67 7.46 9.55
CA PRO A 79 12.80 8.46 10.18
C PRO A 79 11.97 9.28 9.19
N GLU A 80 12.51 9.58 8.00
CA GLU A 80 11.74 10.29 6.97
C GLU A 80 10.60 9.41 6.44
N LEU A 81 10.88 8.12 6.27
CA LEU A 81 9.90 7.14 5.78
C LEU A 81 8.77 6.91 6.78
N GLU A 82 9.10 6.83 8.07
CA GLU A 82 8.10 6.79 9.14
C GLU A 82 7.17 8.00 9.12
N LEU A 83 7.72 9.20 8.99
CA LEU A 83 6.91 10.42 8.91
C LEU A 83 5.99 10.39 7.69
N ARG A 84 6.49 9.97 6.52
CA ARG A 84 5.69 9.85 5.29
C ARG A 84 4.52 8.86 5.46
N ILE A 85 4.74 7.73 6.13
CA ILE A 85 3.70 6.71 6.37
C ILE A 85 2.66 7.22 7.39
N LYS A 86 3.10 7.92 8.44
CA LYS A 86 2.22 8.40 9.52
C LYS A 86 1.26 9.51 9.06
N VAL A 87 1.59 10.27 8.01
CA VAL A 87 0.75 11.37 7.52
C VAL A 87 -0.63 10.84 7.06
N ASN A 88 -1.69 11.23 7.78
CA ASN A 88 -3.06 11.12 7.33
C ASN A 88 -3.39 12.27 6.38
N LYS A 89 -3.18 12.06 5.08
CA LYS A 89 -3.90 12.87 4.10
C LYS A 89 -5.30 12.29 4.05
N SER A 90 -6.27 13.00 4.64
CA SER A 90 -7.68 12.64 4.56
C SER A 90 -8.09 12.52 3.09
N CYS A 91 -8.04 11.31 2.54
CA CYS A 91 -8.76 10.98 1.33
C CYS A 91 -10.23 10.72 1.69
N GLN A 92 -10.84 11.66 2.42
CA GLN A 92 -12.28 11.83 2.38
C GLN A 92 -12.57 12.55 1.07
N ARG A 93 -12.69 11.80 -0.02
CA ARG A 93 -13.45 12.33 -1.16
C ARG A 93 -14.89 12.45 -0.64
N LYS A 94 -15.30 13.64 -0.23
CA LYS A 94 -16.72 13.94 -0.07
C LYS A 94 -17.35 13.69 -1.44
N SER A 95 -18.07 12.58 -1.58
CA SER A 95 -18.95 12.33 -2.72
C SER A 95 -20.14 13.29 -2.63
N THR A 96 -19.89 14.56 -2.96
CA THR A 96 -20.90 15.56 -3.24
C THR A 96 -20.30 16.48 -4.30
N ASP A 97 -20.26 16.01 -5.53
CA ASP A 97 -20.20 16.83 -6.75
C ASP A 97 -20.40 15.88 -7.94
N LEU A 98 -21.66 15.75 -8.38
CA LEU A 98 -22.18 15.32 -9.71
C LEU A 98 -23.56 14.65 -9.60
N CYS A 99 -24.49 15.35 -8.95
CA CYS A 99 -25.89 15.38 -9.37
C CYS A 99 -26.23 16.87 -9.59
N ASN A 100 -25.92 17.37 -10.79
CA ASN A 100 -26.56 18.50 -11.47
C ASN A 100 -26.17 18.42 -12.94
#